data_AF-A0AAX3VHV7-F1
#
_entry.id   AF-A0AAX3VHV7-F1
#
_cell.length_a   1.000
_cell.length_b   1.000
_cell.length_c   1.000
_cell.angle_alpha   90.00
_cell.angle_beta   90.00
_cell.angle_gamma   90.00
#
_symmetry.space_group_name_H-M   'P 1'
#
loop_
_entity.id
_entity.type
_entity.pdbx_description
1 polymer ?
#
loop_
_entity_poly.entity_id
_entity_poly.type
_entity_poly.pdbx_seq_one_letter_code
_entity_poly.pdbx_strand_id
1 'polypeptide(L)'
;MAYQRHPEIFQHFGADGAAMAHRLHANAKRSSLHRILDVVLWALVIGAFFAPIAGLAVLMGDRFDFHRIEAQRAMPIAGAMFTVAAVSQATLLVIWLVRGARFSWPEFSIHLVAAAMALLALGTMPGVAELDDYTGWQQWRVPVLIALGVAGLAALVMLVRFRVREPDGDGEGAPETGLSVGDIRARIAALPAGERQAIVDDRNAALAVLHERGLIDAETLERALGCEPGTLFLLDAERPA
;
A
#
# COMPACT_ATOMS: atom_id res chain seq x y z
N MET A 1 -24.37 -9.28 -13.80
CA MET A 1 -23.96 -8.28 -12.80
C MET A 1 -25.18 -7.60 -12.19
N ALA A 2 -26.02 -8.32 -11.43
CA ALA A 2 -27.20 -7.73 -10.78
C ALA A 2 -26.81 -6.92 -9.53
N TYR A 3 -25.84 -7.41 -8.76
CA TYR A 3 -25.28 -6.72 -7.58
C TYR A 3 -24.67 -5.34 -7.86
N GLN A 4 -24.18 -5.10 -9.08
CA GLN A 4 -23.63 -3.78 -9.45
C GLN A 4 -24.70 -2.69 -9.61
N ARG A 5 -25.97 -3.06 -9.78
CA ARG A 5 -27.08 -2.11 -9.97
C ARG A 5 -27.69 -1.62 -8.66
N HIS A 6 -27.43 -2.33 -7.55
CA HIS A 6 -27.99 -2.02 -6.23
C HIS A 6 -26.89 -1.93 -5.16
N PRO A 7 -26.01 -0.91 -5.23
CA PRO A 7 -24.89 -0.76 -4.31
C PRO A 7 -25.34 -0.56 -2.84
N GLU A 8 -26.58 -0.12 -2.62
CA GLU A 8 -27.22 -0.05 -1.31
C GLU A 8 -27.33 -1.41 -0.59
N ILE A 9 -27.37 -2.52 -1.32
CA ILE A 9 -27.51 -3.85 -0.71
C ILE A 9 -26.20 -4.28 -0.03
N PHE A 10 -25.04 -3.82 -0.52
CA PHE A 10 -23.74 -4.14 0.09
C PHE A 10 -23.64 -3.68 1.54
N GLN A 11 -24.30 -2.58 1.92
CA GLN A 11 -24.32 -2.08 3.30
C GLN A 11 -24.89 -3.08 4.31
N HIS A 12 -25.50 -4.16 3.83
CA HIS A 12 -26.22 -5.13 4.64
C HIS A 12 -25.58 -6.53 4.59
N PHE A 13 -24.50 -6.74 3.83
CA PHE A 13 -23.76 -8.01 3.77
C PHE A 13 -22.59 -8.05 4.76
N GLY A 14 -22.91 -7.92 6.05
CA GLY A 14 -21.92 -7.97 7.13
C GLY A 14 -20.83 -6.88 7.02
N ALA A 15 -19.72 -7.10 7.73
CA ALA A 15 -18.64 -6.13 7.87
C ALA A 15 -18.00 -5.75 6.52
N ASP A 16 -17.81 -6.72 5.64
CA ASP A 16 -17.10 -6.52 4.37
C ASP A 16 -17.96 -5.78 3.33
N GLY A 17 -19.25 -6.08 3.27
CA GLY A 17 -20.17 -5.37 2.39
C GLY A 17 -20.33 -3.90 2.79
N ALA A 18 -20.46 -3.61 4.09
CA ALA A 18 -20.59 -2.26 4.61
C ALA A 18 -19.31 -1.44 4.38
N ALA A 19 -18.14 -2.04 4.58
CA ALA A 19 -16.85 -1.40 4.26
C ALA A 19 -16.73 -1.09 2.76
N MET A 20 -17.18 -1.98 1.89
CA MET A 20 -17.12 -1.78 0.44
C MET A 20 -18.08 -0.68 -0.03
N ALA A 21 -19.31 -0.65 0.51
CA ALA A 21 -20.28 0.40 0.23
C ALA A 21 -19.81 1.79 0.71
N HIS A 22 -19.17 1.86 1.89
CA HIS A 22 -18.63 3.11 2.42
C HIS A 22 -17.47 3.64 1.56
N ARG A 23 -16.59 2.76 1.05
CA ARG A 23 -15.51 3.11 0.11
C ARG A 23 -16.06 3.59 -1.24
N LEU A 24 -17.12 2.97 -1.76
CA LEU A 24 -17.79 3.37 -2.99
C LEU A 24 -18.41 4.77 -2.87
N HIS A 25 -19.12 5.04 -1.76
CA HIS A 25 -19.74 6.35 -1.50
C HIS A 25 -18.71 7.46 -1.21
N ALA A 26 -17.62 7.13 -0.52
CA ALA A 26 -16.52 8.07 -0.28
C ALA A 26 -15.77 8.43 -1.57
N ASN A 27 -15.59 7.48 -2.49
CA ASN A 27 -14.96 7.72 -3.78
C ASN A 27 -15.83 8.54 -4.74
N ALA A 28 -17.17 8.44 -4.67
CA ALA A 28 -18.09 9.25 -5.48
C ALA A 28 -18.03 10.76 -5.16
N LYS A 29 -17.54 11.13 -3.96
CA LYS A 29 -17.33 12.52 -3.52
C LYS A 29 -15.84 12.93 -3.51
N ARG A 30 -14.99 12.31 -4.34
CA ARG A 30 -13.58 12.75 -4.48
C ARG A 30 -13.51 14.17 -5.05
N SER A 31 -13.48 15.14 -4.13
CA SER A 31 -13.20 16.56 -4.37
C SER A 31 -11.87 16.76 -5.12
N SER A 32 -11.76 17.86 -5.87
CA SER A 32 -10.53 18.30 -6.54
C SER A 32 -9.30 18.31 -5.63
N LEU A 33 -9.51 18.52 -4.32
CA LEU A 33 -8.47 18.46 -3.29
C LEU A 33 -7.78 17.10 -3.20
N HIS A 34 -8.54 16.00 -3.33
CA HIS A 34 -7.98 14.65 -3.28
C HIS A 34 -7.14 14.34 -4.52
N ARG A 35 -7.53 14.89 -5.69
CA ARG A 35 -6.74 14.74 -6.92
C ARG A 35 -5.40 15.47 -6.81
N ILE A 36 -5.38 16.66 -6.22
CA ILE A 36 -4.14 17.41 -5.97
C ILE A 36 -3.26 16.63 -4.99
N LEU A 37 -3.83 16.10 -3.91
CA LEU A 37 -3.09 15.30 -2.93
C LEU A 37 -2.49 14.02 -3.55
N ASP A 38 -3.25 13.33 -4.42
CA ASP A 38 -2.75 12.16 -5.14
C ASP A 38 -1.57 12.52 -6.07
N VAL A 39 -1.63 13.66 -6.76
CA VAL A 39 -0.52 14.15 -7.61
C VAL A 39 0.72 14.46 -6.78
N VAL A 40 0.56 15.14 -5.65
CA VAL A 40 1.66 15.45 -4.72
C VAL A 40 2.28 14.17 -4.17
N LEU A 41 1.46 13.19 -3.79
CA LEU A 41 1.93 11.89 -3.32
C LEU A 41 2.73 11.15 -4.39
N TRP A 42 2.24 11.11 -5.63
CA TRP A 42 2.98 10.51 -6.74
C TRP A 42 4.30 11.22 -7.03
N ALA A 43 4.31 12.55 -7.00
CA ALA A 43 5.54 13.33 -7.16
C ALA A 43 6.56 13.01 -6.06
N LEU A 44 6.11 12.85 -4.81
CA LEU A 44 6.96 12.45 -3.68
C LEU A 44 7.52 11.03 -3.86
N VAL A 45 6.70 10.07 -4.29
CA VAL A 45 7.15 8.68 -4.55
C VAL A 45 8.19 8.65 -5.66
N ILE A 46 7.92 9.34 -6.76
CA ILE A 46 8.84 9.45 -7.89
C ILE A 46 10.15 10.11 -7.43
N GLY A 47 10.08 11.23 -6.71
CA GLY A 47 11.26 11.90 -6.17
C GLY A 47 12.06 11.03 -5.21
N ALA A 48 11.40 10.36 -4.27
CA ALA A 48 12.03 9.47 -3.30
C ALA A 48 12.76 8.30 -3.94
N PHE A 49 12.25 7.77 -5.06
CA PHE A 49 12.81 6.64 -5.76
C PHE A 49 13.89 7.04 -6.79
N PHE A 50 13.59 8.01 -7.66
CA PHE A 50 14.46 8.37 -8.78
C PHE A 50 15.55 9.38 -8.43
N ALA A 51 15.34 10.29 -7.47
CA ALA A 51 16.36 11.26 -7.11
C ALA A 51 17.68 10.61 -6.63
N PRO A 52 17.70 9.62 -5.71
CA PRO A 52 18.96 9.03 -5.27
C PRO A 52 19.65 8.23 -6.41
N ILE A 53 18.89 7.67 -7.35
CA ILE A 53 19.43 7.01 -8.55
C ILE A 53 20.10 8.04 -9.46
N ALA A 54 19.42 9.17 -9.73
CA ALA A 54 19.98 10.26 -10.52
C ALA A 54 21.23 10.86 -9.86
N GLY A 55 21.21 11.03 -8.55
CA GLY A 55 22.36 11.52 -7.78
C GLY A 55 23.58 10.61 -7.92
N LEU A 56 23.39 9.28 -7.83
CA LEU A 56 24.47 8.32 -8.07
C LEU A 56 24.91 8.30 -9.54
N ALA A 57 23.97 8.35 -10.49
CA ALA A 57 24.28 8.34 -11.92
C ALA A 57 25.16 9.53 -12.33
N VAL A 58 24.90 10.71 -11.78
CA VAL A 58 25.72 11.91 -11.99
C VAL A 58 27.16 11.72 -11.50
N LEU A 59 27.37 11.00 -10.40
CA LEU A 59 28.72 10.69 -9.90
C LEU A 59 29.43 9.60 -10.71
N MET A 60 28.67 8.72 -11.38
CA MET A 60 29.18 7.52 -12.05
C MET A 60 29.23 7.63 -13.58
N GLY A 61 29.04 8.82 -14.17
CA GLY A 61 28.87 9.01 -15.62
C GLY A 61 29.88 8.23 -16.49
N ASP A 62 31.16 8.25 -16.12
CA ASP A 62 32.26 7.59 -16.84
C ASP A 62 32.15 6.05 -16.86
N ARG A 63 31.54 5.44 -15.83
CA ARG A 63 31.40 3.98 -15.71
C ARG A 63 30.24 3.39 -16.52
N PHE A 64 29.38 4.25 -17.06
CA PHE A 64 28.16 3.87 -17.78
C PHE A 64 28.16 4.38 -19.23
N ASP A 65 29.32 4.78 -19.77
CA ASP A 65 29.47 5.34 -21.12
C ASP A 65 28.67 6.65 -21.34
N PHE A 66 28.36 7.37 -20.24
CA PHE A 66 27.80 8.72 -20.29
C PHE A 66 28.91 9.77 -20.25
N HIS A 67 28.62 10.98 -20.72
CA HIS A 67 29.56 12.10 -20.62
C HIS A 67 29.94 12.35 -19.14
N ARG A 68 31.21 12.13 -18.80
CA ARG A 68 31.74 12.36 -17.44
C ARG A 68 31.56 13.82 -17.06
N ILE A 69 30.86 14.05 -15.95
CA ILE A 69 30.68 15.37 -15.35
C ILE A 69 31.80 15.57 -14.31
N GLU A 70 32.54 16.67 -14.41
CA GLU A 70 33.58 17.07 -13.45
C GLU A 70 33.03 17.12 -12.02
N ALA A 71 33.81 16.69 -11.03
CA ALA A 71 33.43 16.63 -9.62
C ALA A 71 32.90 17.97 -9.08
N GLN A 72 33.46 19.09 -9.54
CA GLN A 72 33.01 20.43 -9.15
C GLN A 72 31.52 20.68 -9.46
N ARG A 73 30.99 20.06 -10.52
CA ARG A 73 29.57 20.15 -10.91
C ARG A 73 28.76 18.94 -10.42
N ALA A 74 29.35 17.74 -10.50
CA ALA A 74 28.68 16.51 -10.13
C ALA A 74 28.33 16.47 -8.63
N MET A 75 29.24 16.91 -7.76
CA MET A 75 29.06 16.85 -6.30
C MET A 75 27.87 17.69 -5.79
N PRO A 76 27.72 18.98 -6.19
CA PRO A 76 26.52 19.75 -5.87
C PRO A 76 25.21 19.13 -6.36
N ILE A 77 25.20 18.63 -7.60
CA ILE A 77 24.00 18.03 -8.19
C ILE A 77 23.61 16.77 -7.41
N ALA A 78 24.58 15.89 -7.13
CA ALA A 78 24.35 14.69 -6.33
C ALA A 78 23.84 15.05 -4.93
N GLY A 79 24.48 16.01 -4.26
CA GLY A 79 24.05 16.47 -2.94
C GLY A 79 22.62 17.03 -2.93
N ALA A 80 22.24 17.80 -3.95
CA ALA A 80 20.87 18.29 -4.11
C ALA A 80 19.88 17.15 -4.32
N MET A 81 20.19 16.17 -5.18
CA MET A 81 19.35 15.00 -5.40
C MET A 81 19.16 14.16 -4.13
N PHE A 82 20.23 13.94 -3.35
CA PHE A 82 20.12 13.25 -2.06
C PHE A 82 19.37 14.07 -1.00
N THR A 83 19.42 15.41 -1.07
CA THR A 83 18.57 16.28 -0.22
C THR A 83 17.09 16.08 -0.55
N VAL A 84 16.73 16.09 -1.84
CA VAL A 84 15.36 15.81 -2.31
C VAL A 84 14.91 14.41 -1.88
N ALA A 85 15.80 13.42 -2.01
CA ALA A 85 15.54 12.07 -1.54
C ALA A 85 15.26 12.06 -0.03
N ALA A 86 16.12 12.65 0.79
CA ALA A 86 15.95 12.68 2.24
C ALA A 86 14.61 13.29 2.67
N VAL A 87 14.23 14.44 2.09
CA VAL A 87 12.96 15.12 2.41
C VAL A 87 11.77 14.27 1.98
N SER A 88 11.82 13.69 0.77
CA SER A 88 10.75 12.84 0.25
C SER A 88 10.59 11.57 1.09
N GLN A 89 11.70 10.94 1.48
CA GLN A 89 11.75 9.73 2.30
C GLN A 89 11.21 9.99 3.71
N ALA A 90 11.58 11.11 4.33
CA ALA A 90 11.03 11.53 5.62
C ALA A 90 9.52 11.79 5.54
N THR A 91 9.07 12.46 4.47
CA THR A 91 7.65 12.74 4.25
C THR A 91 6.84 11.46 4.06
N LEU A 92 7.35 10.53 3.25
CA LEU A 92 6.71 9.22 3.06
C LEU A 92 6.66 8.42 4.35
N LEU A 93 7.71 8.45 5.18
CA LEU A 93 7.70 7.82 6.50
C LEU A 93 6.62 8.42 7.41
N VAL A 94 6.47 9.74 7.45
CA VAL A 94 5.39 10.41 8.21
C VAL A 94 4.02 10.02 7.68
N ILE A 95 3.81 10.03 6.36
CA ILE A 95 2.56 9.59 5.73
C ILE A 95 2.25 8.14 6.11
N TRP A 96 3.24 7.26 6.04
CA TRP A 96 3.11 5.86 6.41
C TRP A 96 2.69 5.70 7.88
N LEU A 97 3.33 6.44 8.80
CA LEU A 97 2.96 6.44 10.23
C LEU A 97 1.51 6.91 10.43
N VAL A 98 1.10 8.01 9.79
CA VAL A 98 -0.26 8.56 9.90
C VAL A 98 -1.31 7.65 9.28
N ARG A 99 -0.97 6.86 8.26
CA ARG A 99 -1.85 5.87 7.62
C ARG A 99 -1.92 4.53 8.38
N GLY A 100 -1.39 4.48 9.60
CA GLY A 100 -1.48 3.32 10.48
C GLY A 100 -0.29 2.35 10.36
N ALA A 101 0.83 2.79 9.78
CA ALA A 101 2.10 2.07 9.76
C ALA A 101 1.98 0.62 9.22
N ARG A 102 1.17 0.43 8.18
CA ARG A 102 0.93 -0.90 7.58
C ARG A 102 2.12 -1.29 6.72
N PHE A 103 2.72 -2.45 6.99
CA PHE A 103 3.86 -2.91 6.21
C PHE A 103 3.43 -3.26 4.78
N SER A 104 4.17 -2.75 3.80
CA SER A 104 4.04 -3.17 2.41
C SER A 104 5.43 -3.29 1.77
N TRP A 105 5.65 -4.38 1.04
CA TRP A 105 6.91 -4.61 0.33
C TRP A 105 7.25 -3.52 -0.69
N PRO A 106 6.29 -2.98 -1.47
CA PRO A 106 6.58 -1.89 -2.39
C PRO A 106 7.08 -0.63 -1.68
N GLU A 107 6.43 -0.19 -0.60
CA GLU A 107 6.85 1.02 0.14
C GLU A 107 8.21 0.81 0.81
N PHE A 108 8.43 -0.37 1.40
CA PHE A 108 9.72 -0.74 1.97
C PHE A 108 10.85 -0.67 0.94
N SER A 109 10.60 -1.16 -0.29
CA SER A 109 11.62 -1.18 -1.34
C SER A 109 12.09 0.23 -1.75
N ILE A 110 11.22 1.25 -1.67
CA ILE A 110 11.59 2.65 -1.94
C ILE A 110 12.65 3.14 -0.94
N HIS A 111 12.48 2.82 0.35
CA HIS A 111 13.43 3.18 1.39
C HIS A 111 14.74 2.39 1.25
N LEU A 112 14.64 1.10 0.94
CA LEU A 112 15.80 0.23 0.75
C LEU A 112 16.67 0.67 -0.43
N VAL A 113 16.05 0.96 -1.59
CA VAL A 113 16.76 1.42 -2.79
C VAL A 113 17.46 2.75 -2.51
N ALA A 114 16.78 3.71 -1.87
CA ALA A 114 17.40 4.99 -1.53
C ALA A 114 18.60 4.84 -0.59
N ALA A 115 18.50 3.98 0.43
CA ALA A 115 19.62 3.67 1.33
C ALA A 115 20.80 3.02 0.57
N ALA A 116 20.51 2.07 -0.31
CA ALA A 116 21.53 1.42 -1.14
C ALA A 116 22.25 2.41 -2.07
N MET A 117 21.49 3.28 -2.76
CA MET A 117 22.07 4.32 -3.61
C MET A 117 22.92 5.32 -2.81
N ALA A 118 22.48 5.70 -1.60
CA ALA A 118 23.25 6.59 -0.73
C ALA A 118 24.57 5.94 -0.26
N LEU A 119 24.54 4.65 0.10
CA LEU A 119 25.75 3.89 0.43
C LEU A 119 26.74 3.85 -0.74
N LEU A 120 26.26 3.53 -1.95
CA LEU A 120 27.09 3.51 -3.15
C LEU A 120 27.66 4.90 -3.47
N ALA A 121 26.87 5.97 -3.32
CA ALA A 121 27.34 7.33 -3.52
C ALA A 121 28.44 7.71 -2.52
N LEU A 122 28.27 7.37 -1.23
CA LEU A 122 29.29 7.62 -0.21
C LEU A 122 30.59 6.86 -0.47
N GLY A 123 30.51 5.65 -1.00
CA GLY A 123 31.68 4.85 -1.37
C GLY A 123 32.41 5.39 -2.59
N THR A 124 31.71 6.09 -3.50
CA THR A 124 32.28 6.55 -4.76
C THR A 124 32.78 7.99 -4.72
N MET A 125 32.18 8.85 -3.91
CA MET A 125 32.54 10.27 -3.78
C MET A 125 34.05 10.54 -3.56
N PRO A 126 34.78 9.81 -2.68
CA PRO A 126 36.20 10.06 -2.47
C PRO A 126 37.03 9.81 -3.74
N GLY A 127 36.76 8.71 -4.45
CA GLY A 127 37.47 8.37 -5.67
C GLY A 127 37.18 9.35 -6.81
N VAL A 128 35.93 9.79 -6.95
CA VAL A 128 35.56 10.82 -7.95
C VAL A 128 36.23 12.16 -7.62
N ALA A 129 36.30 12.53 -6.33
CA ALA A 129 36.95 13.77 -5.92
C ALA A 129 38.48 13.74 -6.14
N GLU A 130 39.12 12.60 -5.85
CA GLU A 130 40.55 12.40 -6.07
C GLU A 130 40.92 12.43 -7.56
N LEU A 131 40.08 11.83 -8.43
CA LEU A 131 40.26 11.86 -9.89
C LEU A 131 40.25 13.27 -10.48
N ASP A 132 39.59 14.22 -9.83
CA ASP A 132 39.41 15.61 -10.28
C ASP A 132 40.16 16.64 -9.40
N ASP A 133 40.99 16.18 -8.45
CA ASP A 133 41.66 17.02 -7.43
C ASP A 133 40.71 18.02 -6.74
N TYR A 134 39.45 17.61 -6.53
CA TYR A 134 38.42 18.48 -5.97
C TYR A 134 38.38 18.36 -4.45
N THR A 135 38.76 19.42 -3.73
CA THR A 135 38.86 19.43 -2.26
C THR A 135 37.53 19.72 -1.55
N GLY A 136 36.54 20.31 -2.24
CA GLY A 136 35.27 20.76 -1.66
C GLY A 136 34.19 19.68 -1.52
N TRP A 137 34.49 18.41 -1.75
CA TRP A 137 33.48 17.33 -1.82
C TRP A 137 32.85 16.96 -0.47
N GLN A 138 33.57 17.16 0.64
CA GLN A 138 33.11 16.76 1.98
C GLN A 138 31.80 17.44 2.39
N GLN A 139 31.57 18.69 1.96
CA GLN A 139 30.31 19.40 2.26
C GLN A 139 29.11 18.71 1.60
N TRP A 140 29.29 18.13 0.41
CA TRP A 140 28.25 17.44 -0.35
C TRP A 140 28.02 16.01 0.12
N ARG A 141 28.93 15.47 0.93
CA ARG A 141 28.78 14.19 1.61
C ARG A 141 27.69 14.24 2.69
N VAL A 142 27.51 15.40 3.34
CA VAL A 142 26.54 15.58 4.43
C VAL A 142 25.09 15.28 3.99
N PRO A 143 24.58 15.84 2.88
CA PRO A 143 23.27 15.45 2.33
C PRO A 143 23.10 13.96 2.09
N VAL A 144 24.14 13.27 1.59
CA VAL A 144 24.08 11.82 1.31
C VAL A 144 24.02 11.01 2.61
N LEU A 145 24.76 11.43 3.64
CA LEU A 145 24.69 10.82 4.97
C LEU A 145 23.30 11.01 5.60
N ILE A 146 22.72 12.20 5.47
CA ILE A 146 21.34 12.47 5.95
C ILE A 146 20.35 11.56 5.21
N ALA A 147 20.46 11.48 3.88
CA ALA A 147 19.59 10.61 3.08
C ALA A 147 19.72 9.14 3.49
N LEU A 148 20.95 8.65 3.71
CA LEU A 148 21.20 7.30 4.21
C LEU A 148 20.58 7.09 5.59
N GLY A 149 20.78 8.03 6.51
CA GLY A 149 20.22 7.96 7.87
C GLY A 149 18.69 7.90 7.85
N VAL A 150 18.05 8.78 7.08
CA VAL A 150 16.58 8.83 6.96
C VAL A 150 16.03 7.57 6.29
N ALA A 151 16.56 7.17 5.15
CA ALA A 151 16.08 5.99 4.41
C ALA A 151 16.35 4.69 5.19
N GLY A 152 17.54 4.57 5.81
CA GLY A 152 17.91 3.45 6.65
C GLY A 152 17.05 3.35 7.91
N LEU A 153 16.79 4.48 8.58
CA LEU A 153 15.88 4.52 9.73
C LEU A 153 14.45 4.15 9.33
N ALA A 154 13.94 4.68 8.21
CA ALA A 154 12.61 4.33 7.72
C ALA A 154 12.49 2.82 7.44
N ALA A 155 13.45 2.25 6.71
CA ALA A 155 13.50 0.82 6.42
C ALA A 155 13.58 -0.02 7.72
N LEU A 156 14.42 0.39 8.68
CA LEU A 156 14.55 -0.28 9.97
C LEU A 156 13.25 -0.25 10.77
N VAL A 157 12.61 0.92 10.87
CA VAL A 157 11.34 1.10 11.59
C VAL A 157 10.25 0.22 10.97
N MET A 158 10.16 0.17 9.64
CA MET A 158 9.21 -0.71 8.95
C MET A 158 9.46 -2.19 9.24
N LEU A 159 10.72 -2.64 9.25
CA LEU A 159 11.10 -4.02 9.57
C LEU A 159 10.84 -4.39 11.03
N VAL A 160 11.16 -3.48 11.97
CA VAL A 160 10.86 -3.69 13.39
C VAL A 160 9.36 -3.78 13.58
N ARG A 161 8.57 -2.91 12.93
CA ARG A 161 7.11 -2.95 13.09
C ARG A 161 6.46 -4.18 12.45
N PHE A 162 7.00 -4.68 11.33
CA PHE A 162 6.61 -5.95 10.75
C PHE A 162 6.74 -7.11 11.75
N ARG A 163 7.84 -7.17 12.50
CA ARG A 163 8.09 -8.26 13.48
C ARG A 163 7.22 -8.20 14.74
N VAL A 164 6.73 -7.02 15.11
CA VAL A 164 5.89 -6.84 16.32
C VAL A 164 4.41 -7.12 16.02
N ARG A 165 4.03 -7.37 14.76
CA ARG A 165 2.65 -7.72 14.43
C ARG A 165 2.43 -9.21 14.68
N GLU A 166 1.51 -9.54 15.59
CA GLU A 166 0.86 -10.84 15.63
C GLU A 166 0.15 -11.07 14.27
N PRO A 167 0.16 -12.30 13.74
CA PRO A 167 -0.59 -12.64 12.52
C PRO A 167 -2.02 -12.13 12.71
N ASP A 168 -2.55 -11.43 11.71
CA ASP A 168 -3.81 -10.69 11.81
C ASP A 168 -4.84 -11.52 12.59
N GLY A 169 -5.14 -11.06 13.80
CA GLY A 169 -6.24 -11.60 14.58
C GLY A 169 -7.50 -11.40 13.78
N ASP A 170 -8.17 -12.50 13.50
CA ASP A 170 -9.49 -12.57 12.93
C ASP A 170 -10.42 -11.58 13.67
N GLY A 171 -11.10 -10.72 12.93
CA GLY A 171 -12.24 -9.94 13.43
C GLY A 171 -11.94 -8.85 14.46
N GLU A 172 -11.43 -7.70 14.00
CA GLU A 172 -11.67 -6.45 14.73
C GLU A 172 -13.15 -6.09 14.58
N GLY A 173 -13.93 -6.46 15.61
CA GLY A 173 -15.38 -6.33 15.68
C GLY A 173 -15.89 -4.94 15.24
N ALA A 174 -16.64 -4.92 14.15
CA ALA A 174 -17.44 -3.79 13.73
C ALA A 174 -18.69 -3.67 14.63
N PRO A 175 -19.23 -2.45 14.84
CA PRO A 175 -20.33 -2.22 15.75
C PRO A 175 -21.56 -3.03 15.35
N GLU A 176 -22.23 -3.65 16.33
CA GLU A 176 -23.52 -4.32 16.15
C GLU A 176 -24.47 -3.40 15.38
N THR A 177 -24.66 -3.67 14.08
CA THR A 177 -25.78 -3.10 13.36
C THR A 177 -27.01 -3.66 14.03
N GLY A 178 -27.71 -2.83 14.82
CA GLY A 178 -28.90 -3.21 15.61
C GLY A 178 -30.13 -3.62 14.79
N LEU A 179 -29.93 -4.24 13.63
CA LEU A 179 -30.94 -4.91 12.82
C LEU A 179 -30.81 -6.41 13.06
N SER A 180 -31.94 -7.05 13.35
CA SER A 180 -31.99 -8.48 13.59
C SER A 180 -31.78 -9.25 12.27
N VAL A 181 -31.32 -10.50 12.35
CA VAL A 181 -31.27 -11.44 11.21
C VAL A 181 -32.62 -11.52 10.47
N GLY A 182 -33.73 -11.30 11.18
CA GLY A 182 -35.07 -11.23 10.60
C GLY A 182 -35.28 -10.05 9.65
N ASP A 183 -34.65 -8.91 9.90
CA ASP A 183 -34.80 -7.70 9.08
C ASP A 183 -34.05 -7.83 7.75
N ILE A 184 -32.89 -8.49 7.76
CA ILE A 184 -32.12 -8.82 6.56
C ILE A 184 -32.91 -9.81 5.70
N ARG A 185 -33.49 -10.86 6.32
CA ARG A 185 -34.36 -11.83 5.64
C ARG A 185 -35.57 -11.17 5.00
N ALA A 186 -36.24 -10.26 5.71
CA ALA A 186 -37.42 -9.56 5.21
C ALA A 186 -37.11 -8.70 3.98
N ARG A 187 -35.95 -8.03 3.95
CA ARG A 187 -35.52 -7.21 2.81
C ARG A 187 -35.17 -8.04 1.58
N ILE A 188 -34.50 -9.17 1.74
CA ILE A 188 -34.17 -10.07 0.64
C ILE A 188 -35.44 -10.75 0.10
N ALA A 189 -36.39 -11.09 0.98
CA ALA A 189 -37.68 -11.63 0.58
C ALA A 189 -38.53 -10.61 -0.20
N ALA A 190 -38.34 -9.31 0.04
CA ALA A 190 -39.03 -8.23 -0.67
C ALA A 190 -38.52 -7.98 -2.10
N LEU A 191 -37.39 -8.59 -2.50
CA LEU A 191 -36.87 -8.46 -3.86
C LEU A 191 -37.73 -9.23 -4.88
N PRO A 192 -37.83 -8.74 -6.14
CA PRO A 192 -38.45 -9.48 -7.22
C PRO A 192 -37.85 -10.89 -7.37
N ALA A 193 -38.67 -11.90 -7.61
CA ALA A 193 -38.25 -13.30 -7.62
C ALA A 193 -37.09 -13.58 -8.61
N GLY A 194 -37.08 -12.89 -9.75
CA GLY A 194 -36.00 -13.02 -10.75
C GLY A 194 -34.66 -12.44 -10.27
N GLU A 195 -34.67 -11.34 -9.52
CA GLU A 195 -33.45 -10.76 -8.94
C GLU A 195 -32.94 -11.59 -7.78
N ARG A 196 -33.86 -12.10 -6.94
CA ARG A 196 -33.51 -13.02 -5.85
C ARG A 196 -32.84 -14.29 -6.38
N GLN A 197 -33.34 -14.87 -7.47
CA GLN A 197 -32.73 -16.05 -8.07
C GLN A 197 -31.34 -15.73 -8.64
N ALA A 198 -31.19 -14.60 -9.34
CA ALA A 198 -29.89 -14.17 -9.86
C ALA A 198 -28.85 -13.95 -8.75
N ILE A 199 -29.28 -13.46 -7.57
CA ILE A 199 -28.45 -13.30 -6.37
C ILE A 199 -27.99 -14.66 -5.82
N VAL A 200 -28.88 -15.65 -5.76
CA VAL A 200 -28.57 -17.01 -5.31
C VAL A 200 -27.58 -17.68 -6.26
N ASP A 201 -27.82 -17.57 -7.57
CA ASP A 201 -26.98 -18.22 -8.59
C ASP A 201 -25.56 -17.63 -8.59
N ASP A 202 -25.42 -16.30 -8.49
CA ASP A 202 -24.13 -15.61 -8.42
C ASP A 202 -23.34 -15.99 -7.15
N ARG A 203 -24.02 -16.09 -6.00
CA ARG A 203 -23.41 -16.56 -4.74
C ARG A 203 -22.93 -17.99 -4.87
N ASN A 204 -23.76 -18.89 -5.39
CA ASN A 204 -23.41 -20.31 -5.51
C ASN A 204 -22.24 -20.51 -6.48
N ALA A 205 -22.20 -19.74 -7.57
CA ALA A 205 -21.06 -19.73 -8.50
C ALA A 205 -19.77 -19.25 -7.81
N ALA A 206 -19.84 -18.19 -7.01
CA ALA A 206 -18.69 -17.69 -6.26
C ALA A 206 -18.17 -18.72 -5.23
N LEU A 207 -19.07 -19.38 -4.50
CA LEU A 207 -18.71 -20.44 -3.55
C LEU A 207 -18.04 -21.64 -4.25
N ALA A 208 -18.53 -22.04 -5.41
CA ALA A 208 -17.90 -23.10 -6.21
C ALA A 208 -16.47 -22.72 -6.62
N VAL A 209 -16.25 -21.48 -7.08
CA VAL A 209 -14.91 -20.98 -7.44
C VAL A 209 -13.97 -20.95 -6.23
N LEU A 210 -14.46 -20.60 -5.04
CA LEU A 210 -13.65 -20.61 -3.81
C LEU A 210 -13.22 -22.04 -3.44
N HIS A 211 -14.13 -23.02 -3.60
CA HIS A 211 -13.82 -24.42 -3.36
C HIS A 211 -12.83 -24.99 -4.38
N GLU A 212 -13.02 -24.72 -5.68
CA GLU A 212 -12.10 -25.13 -6.74
C GLU A 212 -10.68 -24.59 -6.53
N ARG A 213 -10.56 -23.40 -5.93
CA ARG A 213 -9.27 -22.78 -5.58
C ARG A 213 -8.68 -23.27 -4.26
N GLY A 214 -9.35 -24.20 -3.57
CA GLY A 214 -8.92 -24.76 -2.29
C GLY A 214 -8.99 -23.78 -1.12
N LEU A 215 -9.76 -22.70 -1.24
CA LEU A 215 -9.91 -21.68 -0.18
C LEU A 215 -10.96 -22.07 0.87
N ILE A 216 -11.90 -22.95 0.50
CA ILE A 216 -12.89 -23.54 1.41
C ILE A 216 -12.97 -25.06 1.20
N ASP A 217 -13.13 -25.81 2.28
CA ASP A 217 -13.33 -27.26 2.22
C ASP A 217 -14.75 -27.63 1.76
N ALA A 218 -14.94 -28.90 1.42
CA ALA A 218 -16.22 -29.40 0.91
C ALA A 218 -17.36 -29.26 1.96
N GLU A 219 -17.02 -29.40 3.24
CA GLU A 219 -17.99 -29.26 4.34
C GLU A 219 -18.47 -27.82 4.51
N THR A 220 -17.56 -26.84 4.42
CA THR A 220 -17.93 -25.41 4.47
C THR A 220 -18.70 -25.01 3.22
N LEU A 221 -18.37 -25.56 2.05
CA LEU A 221 -19.15 -25.33 0.82
C LEU A 221 -20.59 -25.84 0.97
N GLU A 222 -20.78 -27.07 1.46
CA GLU A 222 -22.11 -27.66 1.65
C GLU A 222 -22.97 -26.84 2.62
N ARG A 223 -22.40 -26.43 3.76
CA ARG A 223 -23.07 -25.54 4.72
C ARG A 223 -23.40 -24.18 4.13
N ALA A 224 -22.50 -23.59 3.34
CA ALA A 224 -22.70 -22.29 2.71
C ALA A 224 -23.79 -22.32 1.62
N LEU A 225 -23.89 -23.41 0.86
CA LEU A 225 -24.95 -23.58 -0.15
C LEU A 225 -26.34 -23.71 0.49
N GLY A 226 -26.43 -24.31 1.67
CA GLY A 226 -27.67 -24.47 2.44
C GLY A 226 -28.17 -23.19 3.13
N CYS A 227 -27.33 -22.17 3.25
CA CYS A 227 -27.71 -20.91 3.90
C CYS A 227 -28.62 -20.05 3.01
N GLU A 228 -29.47 -19.23 3.62
CA GLU A 228 -30.21 -18.20 2.89
C GLU A 228 -29.27 -17.07 2.44
N PRO A 229 -29.55 -16.37 1.33
CA PRO A 229 -28.74 -15.23 0.90
C PRO A 229 -28.61 -14.19 2.02
N GLY A 230 -27.42 -13.65 2.19
CA GLY A 230 -27.13 -12.66 3.24
C GLY A 230 -26.92 -13.23 4.65
N THR A 231 -26.96 -14.55 4.85
CA THR A 231 -26.77 -15.17 6.20
C THR A 231 -25.45 -15.94 6.37
N LEU A 232 -24.57 -15.92 5.36
CA LEU A 232 -23.29 -16.66 5.39
C LEU A 232 -22.38 -16.27 6.57
N PHE A 233 -22.49 -15.05 7.08
CA PHE A 233 -21.72 -14.58 8.25
C PHE A 233 -22.07 -15.32 9.54
N LEU A 234 -23.20 -16.02 9.59
CA LEU A 234 -23.57 -16.86 10.75
C LEU A 234 -22.73 -18.13 10.84
N LEU A 235 -22.13 -18.58 9.73
CA LEU A 235 -21.28 -19.78 9.71
C LEU A 235 -19.98 -19.60 10.51
N ASP A 236 -19.49 -18.36 10.66
CA ASP A 236 -18.33 -18.04 11.49
C ASP A 236 -18.69 -17.99 12.98
N ALA A 237 -19.93 -17.60 13.33
CA ALA A 237 -20.39 -17.56 14.71
C ALA A 237 -20.62 -18.96 15.33
N GLU A 238 -20.80 -19.98 14.49
CA GLU A 238 -21.03 -21.37 14.90
C GLU A 238 -19.75 -22.22 14.95
N ARG A 239 -18.57 -21.66 14.65
CA ARG A 239 -17.29 -22.35 14.88
C ARG A 239 -16.93 -22.27 16.37
N PRO A 240 -16.99 -23.37 17.15
CA PRO A 240 -16.31 -23.39 18.45
C PRO A 240 -14.81 -23.25 18.20
N ALA A 241 -14.16 -22.40 19.00
CA ALA A 241 -12.71 -22.23 19.04
C ALA A 241 -11.98 -23.54 19.35
#